data_AF-A0A8T3SYG5-F1
#
_entry.id   AF-A0A8T3SYG5-F1
#
_cell.length_a   1.000
_cell.length_b   1.000
_cell.length_c   1.000
_cell.angle_alpha   90.00
_cell.angle_beta   90.00
_cell.angle_gamma   90.00
#
_symmetry.space_group_name_H-M   'P 1'
#
loop_
_entity.id
_entity.type
_entity.pdbx_description
1 polymer ?
#
loop_
_entity_poly.entity_id
_entity_poly.type
_entity_poly.pdbx_seq_one_letter_code
_entity_poly.pdbx_strand_id
1 'polypeptide(L)' 'MHELFDVLSWVDIDVAIADAAGELARRYRSSHGGIDTTDYLIAAAARSVDARLLTLNVKHFPMFPRLEPAYL' A
#
# COMPACT_ATOMS: atom_id res chain seq x y z
N MET A 1 -2.43 22.45 -15.95
CA MET A 1 -3.72 22.14 -15.30
C MET A 1 -3.53 20.85 -14.50
N HIS A 2 -2.99 20.97 -13.29
CA HIS A 2 -2.63 19.87 -12.38
C HIS A 2 -3.19 20.11 -10.96
N GLU A 3 -4.20 20.98 -10.82
CA GLU A 3 -4.65 21.51 -9.52
C GLU A 3 -5.05 20.42 -8.51
N LEU A 4 -5.51 19.26 -8.98
CA LEU A 4 -5.83 18.12 -8.11
C LEU A 4 -4.59 17.45 -7.50
N PHE A 5 -3.49 17.39 -8.24
CA PHE A 5 -2.27 16.72 -7.77
C PHE A 5 -1.44 17.63 -6.85
N ASP A 6 -1.60 18.94 -6.98
CA ASP A 6 -0.89 19.93 -6.18
C ASP A 6 -1.35 19.94 -4.71
N VAL A 7 -2.54 19.42 -4.42
CA VAL A 7 -3.06 19.26 -3.04
C VAL A 7 -2.66 17.94 -2.38
N LEU A 8 -1.96 17.05 -3.10
CA LEU A 8 -1.50 15.76 -2.58
C LEU A 8 -0.03 15.84 -2.20
N SER A 9 0.33 15.17 -1.10
CA SER A 9 1.73 14.92 -0.77
C SER A 9 2.20 13.68 -1.51
N TRP A 10 3.23 13.82 -2.33
CA TRP A 10 3.87 12.71 -3.02
C TRP A 10 4.79 11.95 -2.06
N VAL A 11 4.79 10.63 -2.18
CA VAL A 11 5.73 9.75 -1.47
C VAL A 11 6.54 9.02 -2.54
N ASP A 12 7.83 9.34 -2.61
CA ASP A 12 8.76 8.67 -3.51
C ASP A 12 9.04 7.25 -3.03
N ILE A 13 9.19 6.33 -3.98
CA ILE A 13 9.60 4.96 -3.69
C ILE A 13 11.13 4.90 -3.72
N ASP A 14 11.73 4.90 -2.54
CA ASP A 14 13.15 4.66 -2.37
C ASP A 14 13.47 3.15 -2.22
N VAL A 15 14.76 2.84 -2.08
CA VAL A 15 15.23 1.45 -1.88
C VAL A 15 14.65 0.85 -0.60
N ALA A 16 14.50 1.62 0.47
CA ALA A 16 13.99 1.12 1.74
C ALA A 16 12.52 0.71 1.64
N ILE A 17 11.69 1.49 0.93
CA ILE A 17 10.29 1.16 0.65
C ILE A 17 10.21 -0.05 -0.30
N ALA A 18 11.08 -0.12 -1.32
CA ALA A 18 11.12 -1.27 -2.22
C ALA A 18 11.48 -2.58 -1.50
N ASP A 19 12.49 -2.54 -0.61
CA ASP A 19 12.88 -3.69 0.20
C ASP A 19 11.76 -4.10 1.17
N ALA A 20 11.11 -3.12 1.82
CA ALA A 20 9.97 -3.39 2.70
C ALA A 20 8.79 -4.03 1.94
N ALA A 21 8.53 -3.59 0.69
CA ALA A 21 7.54 -4.22 -0.18
C ALA A 21 7.93 -5.65 -0.57
N GLY A 22 9.23 -5.90 -0.83
CA GLY A 22 9.78 -7.23 -1.06
C GLY A 22 9.54 -8.17 0.13
N GLU A 23 9.74 -7.69 1.36
CA GLU A 23 9.48 -8.46 2.58
C GLU A 23 7.99 -8.75 2.78
N LEU A 24 7.10 -7.81 2.45
CA LEU A 24 5.66 -8.06 2.41
C LEU A 24 5.32 -9.13 1.38
N ALA A 25 5.84 -9.01 0.15
CA ALA A 25 5.60 -10.00 -0.89
C ALA A 25 6.09 -11.39 -0.48
N ARG A 26 7.28 -11.48 0.13
CA ARG A 26 7.84 -12.73 0.64
C ARG A 26 6.92 -13.39 1.66
N ARG A 27 6.24 -12.60 2.51
CA ARG A 27 5.35 -13.10 3.56
C ARG A 27 3.96 -13.49 3.03
N TYR A 28 3.38 -12.72 2.12
CA TYR A 28 1.96 -12.86 1.77
C TYR A 28 1.70 -13.52 0.41
N ARG A 29 2.65 -13.44 -0.54
CA ARG A 29 2.43 -13.92 -1.92
C ARG A 29 2.05 -15.40 -2.01
N SER A 30 2.59 -16.24 -1.13
CA SER A 30 2.32 -17.68 -1.12
C SER A 30 0.94 -18.04 -0.57
N SER A 31 0.36 -17.21 0.30
CA SER A 31 -0.90 -17.48 0.99
C SER A 31 -2.07 -16.63 0.46
N HIS A 32 -1.77 -15.53 -0.22
CA HIS A 32 -2.75 -14.57 -0.73
C HIS A 32 -2.45 -14.28 -2.21
N GLY A 33 -2.86 -15.22 -3.07
CA GLY A 33 -2.78 -15.05 -4.51
C GLY A 33 -3.62 -13.86 -4.99
N GLY A 34 -3.13 -13.17 -6.03
CA GLY A 34 -3.81 -12.02 -6.64
C GLY A 34 -3.35 -10.65 -6.13
N ILE A 35 -2.46 -10.58 -5.14
CA ILE A 35 -1.82 -9.33 -4.72
C ILE A 35 -0.68 -8.99 -5.69
N ASP A 36 -0.70 -7.79 -6.26
CA ASP A 36 0.33 -7.31 -7.19
C ASP A 36 1.50 -6.65 -6.44
N THR A 37 2.64 -6.53 -7.12
CA THR A 37 3.84 -5.81 -6.66
C THR A 37 3.49 -4.38 -6.23
N THR A 38 2.60 -3.70 -6.98
CA THR A 38 2.14 -2.34 -6.66
C THR A 38 1.37 -2.29 -5.34
N ASP A 39 0.57 -3.30 -5.00
CA ASP A 39 -0.15 -3.35 -3.73
C ASP A 39 0.82 -3.44 -2.54
N TYR A 40 1.90 -4.21 -2.69
CA TYR A 40 2.96 -4.28 -1.68
C TYR A 40 3.72 -2.96 -1.55
N LEU A 41 3.98 -2.25 -2.66
CA LEU A 41 4.60 -0.93 -2.65
C LEU A 41 3.72 0.12 -1.96
N ILE A 42 2.42 0.14 -2.27
CA ILE A 42 1.44 1.03 -1.61
C ILE A 42 1.41 0.75 -0.10
N ALA A 43 1.42 -0.52 0.30
CA ALA A 43 1.40 -0.89 1.70
C ALA A 43 2.69 -0.50 2.44
N ALA A 44 3.84 -0.70 1.81
CA ALA A 44 5.14 -0.30 2.37
C ALA A 44 5.23 1.24 2.48
N ALA A 45 4.83 1.97 1.45
CA ALA A 45 4.81 3.43 1.45
C ALA A 45 3.85 3.99 2.50
N ALA A 46 2.63 3.45 2.62
CA ALA A 46 1.68 3.88 3.64
C ALA A 46 2.23 3.67 5.06
N ARG A 47 2.97 2.58 5.30
CA ARG A 47 3.62 2.33 6.59
C ARG A 47 4.83 3.24 6.84
N SER A 48 5.59 3.61 5.82
CA SER A 48 6.78 4.46 5.99
C SER A 48 6.42 5.89 6.42
N VAL A 49 5.23 6.36 6.04
CA VAL A 49 4.70 7.68 6.42
C VAL A 49 3.63 7.63 7.50
N ASP A 50 3.42 6.47 8.14
CA ASP A 50 2.38 6.23 9.16
C ASP A 50 0.96 6.66 8.73
N ALA A 51 0.63 6.44 7.46
CA ALA A 51 -0.66 6.78 6.88
C ALA A 51 -1.70 5.67 7.06
N ARG A 52 -2.97 6.08 7.22
CA ARG A 52 -4.12 5.18 7.09
C ARG A 52 -4.37 4.86 5.62
N LEU A 53 -4.29 3.59 5.25
CA LEU A 53 -4.65 3.15 3.92
C LEU A 53 -6.18 3.21 3.71
N LEU A 54 -6.62 3.86 2.63
CA LEU A 54 -7.99 3.85 2.15
C LEU A 54 -8.05 3.08 0.84
N THR A 55 -8.94 2.08 0.75
CA THR A 55 -9.07 1.26 -0.45
C THR A 55 -10.46 0.64 -0.54
N LEU A 56 -10.87 0.28 -1.76
CA LEU A 56 -12.02 -0.59 -2.01
C LEU A 56 -11.59 -2.07 -2.10
N ASN A 57 -10.30 -2.33 -2.35
CA ASN A 57 -9.75 -3.66 -2.57
C ASN A 57 -9.16 -4.24 -1.29
N VAL A 58 -9.92 -4.24 -0.19
CA VAL A 58 -9.43 -4.66 1.14
C VAL A 58 -8.71 -6.02 1.12
N LYS A 59 -9.19 -6.97 0.31
CA LYS A 59 -8.60 -8.31 0.16
C LYS A 59 -7.15 -8.30 -0.33
N HIS A 60 -6.71 -7.25 -1.02
CA HIS A 60 -5.34 -7.11 -1.50
C HIS A 60 -4.37 -6.63 -0.42
N PHE A 61 -4.90 -6.18 0.73
CA PHE A 61 -4.13 -5.55 1.79
C PHE A 61 -4.22 -6.32 3.13
N PRO A 62 -4.00 -7.66 3.16
CA PRO A 62 -4.07 -8.45 4.39
C PRO A 62 -3.03 -8.05 5.45
N MET A 63 -2.04 -7.24 5.07
CA MET A 63 -1.04 -6.64 5.95
C MET A 63 -1.59 -5.52 6.85
N PHE A 64 -2.81 -5.03 6.63
CA PHE A 64 -3.45 -4.05 7.51
C PHE A 64 -4.56 -4.72 8.32
N PRO A 65 -4.31 -5.06 9.60
CA PRO A 65 -5.33 -5.70 10.42
C PRO A 65 -6.50 -4.73 10.66
N ARG A 66 -7.73 -5.21 10.45
CA ARG A 66 -8.97 -4.41 10.57
C ARG A 66 -9.07 -3.28 9.54
N LEU A 67 -8.48 -3.47 8.37
CA LEU A 67 -8.74 -2.59 7.24
C LEU A 67 -10.19 -2.77 6.78
N GLU A 68 -10.95 -1.70 6.80
CA GLU A 68 -12.31 -1.64 6.29
C GLU A 68 -12.36 -0.93 4.94
N PRO A 69 -13.33 -1.23 4.09
CA PRO A 69 -13.53 -0.49 2.84
C PRO A 69 -13.73 1.01 3.09
N ALA A 70 -13.24 1.85 2.18
CA ALA A 70 -13.31 3.31 2.30
C ALA A 70 -14.68 3.91 1.91
N TYR A 71 -15.78 3.30 2.33
CA TYR A 71 -17.13 3.85 2.21
C TYR A 71 -17.80 3.98 3.59
N LEU A 72 -18.85 4.80 3.66
CA LEU A 72 -19.68 5.02 4.86
C LEU A 72 -20.69 3.88 5.06
#